data_AF-A0AAE4MS79-F1
#
_entry.id   AF-A0AAE4MS79-F1
#
_cell.length_a   1.000
_cell.length_b   1.000
_cell.length_c   1.000
_cell.angle_alpha   90.00
_cell.angle_beta   90.00
_cell.angle_gamma   90.00
#
_symmetry.space_group_name_H-M   'P 1'
#
loop_
_entity.id
_entity.type
_entity.pdbx_description
1 polymer ?
#
loop_
_entity_poly.entity_id
_entity_poly.type
_entity_poly.pdbx_seq_one_letter_code
_entity_poly.pdbx_strand_id
1 'polypeptide(L)'
;MTRMPEFPRWEDEIELISRNERVSGGLDGVANRPLKSLINRTRYLKEKADKSEEQAAEKVSAVKTFAEGATLGSPRDEILYGAYRLVWTGNFPKTVPAGSTPQGTGGVGAGSWAYTSDAIIRQTLTSDEGQLLIGSPLHMEDLRGIYPGVSCRIKTLGAMWPHDGGAGEWWFDPSDMSELVSTYPRLFIAPTIDPSGVSGAWRLNMGGDVTLSAFGVGISTELPAVMTALDAGIINPDIFLLENSG
;
A
#
# COMPACT_ATOMS: atom_id res chain seq x y z
N MET A 1 -32.23 19.68 -52.81
CA MET A 1 -32.54 19.08 -51.49
C MET A 1 -32.53 20.18 -50.45
N THR A 2 -33.60 20.33 -49.67
CA THR A 2 -33.64 21.26 -48.53
C THR A 2 -32.89 20.63 -47.36
N ARG A 3 -31.93 21.35 -46.76
CA ARG A 3 -31.21 20.91 -45.55
C ARG A 3 -31.82 21.59 -44.32
N MET A 4 -31.88 20.88 -43.20
CA MET A 4 -32.23 21.48 -41.91
C MET A 4 -31.00 22.22 -41.35
N PRO A 5 -31.13 23.50 -40.94
CA PRO A 5 -30.08 24.20 -40.23
C PRO A 5 -29.98 23.67 -38.80
N GLU A 6 -28.76 23.47 -38.32
CA GLU A 6 -28.50 22.99 -36.96
C GLU A 6 -27.77 24.07 -36.15
N PHE A 7 -28.23 24.32 -34.94
CA PHE A 7 -27.66 25.30 -34.01
C PHE A 7 -27.27 24.59 -32.69
N PRO A 8 -26.13 24.93 -32.08
CA PRO A 8 -25.66 24.33 -30.83
C PRO A 8 -26.46 24.87 -29.62
N ARG A 9 -27.73 24.47 -29.52
CA ARG A 9 -28.61 24.85 -28.41
C ARG A 9 -29.22 23.63 -27.76
N TRP A 10 -29.31 23.66 -26.44
CA TRP A 10 -30.08 22.67 -25.70
C TRP A 10 -31.56 23.05 -25.74
N GLU A 11 -32.43 22.05 -25.91
CA GLU A 11 -33.88 22.19 -25.86
C GLU A 11 -34.38 21.22 -24.79
N ASP A 12 -35.06 21.74 -23.77
CA ASP A 12 -35.44 20.97 -22.58
C ASP A 12 -36.55 19.95 -22.87
N GLU A 13 -37.45 20.28 -23.79
CA GLU A 13 -38.58 19.46 -24.17
C GLU A 13 -38.53 19.14 -25.67
N ILE A 14 -39.02 17.95 -26.04
CA ILE A 14 -39.24 17.57 -27.44
C ILE A 14 -40.75 17.58 -27.65
N GLU A 15 -41.22 18.54 -28.43
CA GLU A 15 -42.64 18.60 -28.80
C GLU A 15 -43.04 17.34 -29.57
N LEU A 16 -44.16 16.74 -29.18
CA LEU A 16 -44.81 15.69 -29.97
C LEU A 16 -45.87 16.34 -30.85
N ILE A 17 -46.10 15.74 -32.02
CA ILE A 17 -47.19 16.13 -32.90
C ILE A 17 -48.51 15.88 -32.16
N SER A 18 -49.29 16.94 -31.96
CA SER A 18 -50.59 16.84 -31.30
C SER A 18 -51.61 16.17 -32.22
N ARG A 19 -52.58 15.44 -31.63
CA ARG A 19 -53.66 14.78 -32.38
C ARG A 19 -54.58 15.75 -33.12
N ASN A 20 -54.64 17.00 -32.65
CA ASN A 20 -55.49 18.05 -33.23
C ASN A 20 -54.73 18.94 -34.24
N GLU A 21 -53.45 18.65 -34.51
CA GLU A 21 -52.60 19.47 -35.35
C GLU A 21 -52.50 18.90 -36.78
N ARG A 22 -52.57 19.77 -37.78
CA ARG A 22 -52.46 19.36 -39.18
C ARG A 22 -51.01 19.01 -39.51
N VAL A 23 -50.77 17.79 -39.98
CA VAL A 23 -49.43 17.36 -40.43
C VAL A 23 -49.03 18.18 -41.65
N SER A 24 -48.03 19.05 -41.49
CA SER A 24 -47.44 19.85 -42.56
C SER A 24 -45.96 19.53 -42.70
N GLY A 25 -45.49 19.48 -43.95
CA GLY A 25 -44.08 19.35 -44.31
C GLY A 25 -43.38 20.71 -44.43
N GLY A 26 -42.17 20.71 -44.98
CA GLY A 26 -41.33 21.92 -45.09
C GLY A 26 -40.49 22.16 -43.84
N LEU A 27 -39.61 23.16 -43.90
CA LEU A 27 -38.59 23.40 -42.86
C LEU A 27 -39.19 23.60 -41.46
N ASP A 28 -40.30 24.34 -41.38
CA ASP A 28 -41.00 24.66 -40.13
C ASP A 28 -42.35 23.92 -40.01
N GLY A 29 -42.52 22.87 -40.82
CA GLY A 29 -43.69 21.99 -40.75
C GLY A 29 -43.77 21.27 -39.41
N VAL A 30 -45.00 20.99 -38.96
CA VAL A 30 -45.29 20.32 -37.68
C VAL A 30 -44.53 19.00 -37.55
N ALA A 31 -44.41 18.25 -38.65
CA ALA A 31 -43.72 16.97 -38.69
C ALA A 31 -42.22 17.07 -38.38
N ASN A 32 -41.62 18.25 -38.59
CA ASN A 32 -40.18 18.47 -38.52
C ASN A 32 -39.71 19.18 -37.24
N ARG A 33 -40.63 19.69 -36.41
CA ARG A 33 -40.26 20.33 -35.12
C ARG A 33 -39.48 19.40 -34.19
N PRO A 34 -39.88 18.13 -33.97
CA PRO A 34 -39.12 17.22 -33.10
C PRO A 34 -37.73 16.93 -33.67
N LEU A 35 -37.62 16.78 -35.00
CA LEU A 35 -36.33 16.59 -35.68
C LEU A 35 -35.42 17.80 -35.50
N LYS A 36 -35.95 19.02 -35.67
CA LYS A 36 -35.19 20.27 -35.47
C LYS A 36 -34.65 20.37 -34.05
N SER A 37 -35.46 20.02 -33.06
CA SER A 37 -35.07 19.98 -31.65
C SER A 37 -33.93 19.00 -31.39
N LEU A 38 -34.07 17.76 -31.88
CA LEU A 38 -33.05 16.73 -31.76
C LEU A 38 -31.74 17.12 -32.45
N ILE A 39 -31.83 17.65 -33.67
CA ILE A 39 -30.68 18.10 -34.46
C ILE A 39 -29.87 19.16 -33.69
N ASN A 40 -30.55 20.15 -33.09
CA ASN A 40 -29.89 21.19 -32.29
C ASN A 40 -29.21 20.62 -31.03
N ARG A 41 -29.91 19.75 -30.29
CA ARG A 41 -29.36 19.08 -29.10
C ARG A 41 -28.15 18.22 -29.45
N THR A 42 -28.20 17.52 -30.57
CA THR A 42 -27.09 16.68 -31.04
C THR A 42 -25.87 17.52 -31.39
N ARG A 43 -26.06 18.68 -32.04
CA ARG A 43 -24.97 19.63 -32.30
C ARG A 43 -24.40 20.23 -31.02
N TYR A 44 -25.25 20.60 -30.05
CA TYR A 44 -24.79 21.07 -28.73
C TYR A 44 -23.96 20.00 -28.00
N LEU A 45 -24.43 18.75 -27.98
CA LEU A 45 -23.71 17.65 -27.36
C LEU A 45 -22.37 17.36 -28.05
N LYS A 46 -22.34 17.43 -29.38
CA LYS A 46 -21.09 17.29 -30.14
C LYS A 46 -20.08 18.38 -29.72
N GLU A 47 -20.48 19.64 -29.69
CA GLU A 47 -19.58 20.72 -29.25
C GLU A 47 -19.10 20.54 -27.80
N LYS A 48 -19.95 20.05 -26.90
CA LYS A 48 -19.57 19.75 -25.52
C LYS A 48 -18.59 18.59 -25.44
N ALA A 49 -18.79 17.54 -26.23
CA ALA A 49 -17.88 16.40 -26.33
C ALA A 49 -16.53 16.83 -26.89
N ASP A 50 -16.51 17.55 -28.02
CA ASP A 50 -15.30 18.05 -28.66
C ASP A 50 -14.49 18.96 -27.71
N LYS A 51 -15.16 19.89 -26.99
CA LYS A 51 -14.51 20.72 -25.95
C LYS A 51 -13.96 19.91 -24.80
N SER A 52 -14.67 18.86 -24.36
CA SER A 52 -14.19 17.99 -23.29
C SER A 52 -12.97 17.17 -23.71
N GLU A 53 -12.94 16.74 -24.98
CA GLU A 53 -11.82 16.01 -25.57
C GLU A 53 -10.59 16.90 -25.72
N GLU A 54 -10.76 18.15 -26.15
CA GLU A 54 -9.68 19.14 -26.23
C GLU A 54 -9.09 19.43 -24.83
N GLN A 55 -9.94 19.66 -23.83
CA GLN A 55 -9.49 19.85 -22.44
C GLN A 55 -8.82 18.61 -21.84
N ALA A 56 -9.27 17.41 -22.22
CA ALA A 56 -8.62 16.17 -21.82
C ALA A 56 -7.27 16.01 -22.51
N ALA A 57 -7.19 16.28 -23.81
CA ALA A 57 -5.97 16.19 -24.60
C ALA A 57 -4.90 17.20 -24.14
N GLU A 58 -5.29 18.43 -23.81
CA GLU A 58 -4.39 19.45 -23.23
C GLU A 58 -3.82 19.02 -21.87
N LYS A 59 -4.66 18.43 -21.01
CA LYS A 59 -4.22 17.90 -19.71
C LYS A 59 -3.32 16.67 -19.85
N VAL A 60 -3.52 15.87 -20.89
CA VAL A 60 -2.71 14.68 -21.18
C VAL A 60 -1.38 15.06 -21.84
N SER A 61 -1.34 16.14 -22.65
CA SER A 61 -0.12 16.60 -23.33
C SER A 61 0.80 17.41 -22.42
N ALA A 62 0.27 18.14 -21.44
CA ALA A 62 1.04 18.81 -20.39
C ALA A 62 1.55 17.83 -19.33
N VAL A 63 2.39 16.88 -19.75
CA VAL A 63 3.05 15.95 -18.85
C VAL A 63 4.06 16.73 -18.00
N LYS A 64 3.66 17.09 -16.78
CA LYS A 64 4.55 17.73 -15.80
C LYS A 64 5.75 16.81 -15.55
N THR A 65 6.96 17.37 -15.53
CA THR A 65 8.18 16.61 -15.19
C THR A 65 8.98 17.34 -14.11
N PHE A 66 9.74 16.57 -13.32
CA PHE A 66 10.69 17.15 -12.37
C PHE A 66 11.84 17.91 -13.07
N ALA A 67 12.16 17.54 -14.31
CA ALA A 67 13.22 18.18 -15.09
C ALA A 67 12.86 19.62 -15.45
N GLU A 68 11.62 19.86 -15.88
CA GLU A 68 11.11 21.20 -16.24
C GLU A 68 10.55 21.96 -15.03
N GLY A 69 10.22 21.25 -13.95
CA GLY A 69 9.53 21.80 -12.81
C GLY A 69 8.03 21.96 -13.07
N ALA A 70 7.25 22.02 -11.99
CA ALA A 70 5.79 22.15 -12.09
C ALA A 70 5.16 22.63 -10.78
N THR A 71 3.93 23.13 -10.87
CA THR A 71 3.08 23.33 -9.70
C THR A 71 1.90 22.37 -9.78
N LEU A 72 1.76 21.50 -8.79
CA LEU A 72 0.63 20.60 -8.64
C LEU A 72 -0.44 21.32 -7.81
N GLY A 73 -1.68 21.35 -8.31
CA GLY A 73 -2.81 22.02 -7.67
C GLY A 73 -3.80 21.06 -7.01
N SER A 74 -3.72 19.77 -7.31
CA SER A 74 -4.66 18.77 -6.80
C SER A 74 -4.02 17.39 -6.62
N PRO A 75 -4.63 16.49 -5.82
CA PRO A 75 -4.19 15.09 -5.69
C PRO A 75 -4.21 14.28 -6.99
N ARG A 76 -4.88 14.78 -8.04
CA ARG A 76 -4.95 14.14 -9.37
C ARG A 76 -3.83 14.59 -10.30
N ASP A 77 -3.08 15.61 -9.90
CA ASP A 77 -1.97 16.09 -10.69
C ASP A 77 -0.81 15.10 -10.55
N GLU A 78 -0.37 14.56 -11.67
CA GLU A 78 0.77 13.65 -11.75
C GLU A 78 2.00 14.40 -12.28
N ILE A 79 3.17 13.93 -11.89
CA ILE A 79 4.46 14.42 -12.38
C ILE A 79 5.40 13.24 -12.65
N LEU A 80 6.22 13.35 -13.71
CA LEU A 80 7.20 12.33 -14.06
C LEU A 80 8.60 12.61 -13.50
N TYR A 81 9.23 11.57 -12.98
CA TYR A 81 10.65 11.51 -12.66
C TYR A 81 11.27 10.31 -13.39
N GLY A 82 11.99 10.56 -14.49
CA GLY A 82 12.43 9.51 -15.40
C GLY A 82 11.22 8.77 -16.00
N ALA A 83 11.19 7.44 -15.86
CA ALA A 83 10.07 6.61 -16.30
C ALA A 83 8.94 6.47 -15.25
N TYR A 84 9.11 7.06 -14.07
CA TYR A 84 8.20 6.87 -12.94
C TYR A 84 7.24 8.03 -12.80
N ARG A 85 6.01 7.70 -12.41
CA ARG A 85 4.92 8.65 -12.21
C ARG A 85 4.62 8.77 -10.73
N LEU A 86 4.53 10.02 -10.26
CA LEU A 86 4.34 10.36 -8.86
C LEU A 86 3.18 11.33 -8.68
N VAL A 87 2.54 11.24 -7.52
CA VAL A 87 1.55 12.21 -7.03
C VAL A 87 2.01 12.78 -5.69
N TRP A 88 1.61 14.02 -5.40
CA TRP A 88 1.82 14.63 -4.08
C TRP A 88 0.64 14.28 -3.17
N THR A 89 0.93 13.75 -1.98
CA THR A 89 -0.11 13.38 -1.00
C THR A 89 -0.19 14.33 0.19
N GLY A 90 0.61 15.41 0.18
CA GLY A 90 0.58 16.45 1.19
C GLY A 90 -0.37 17.61 0.83
N ASN A 91 -0.12 18.78 1.44
CA ASN A 91 -0.91 19.98 1.20
C ASN A 91 -0.61 20.61 -0.17
N PHE A 92 -1.64 21.18 -0.78
CA PHE A 92 -1.58 21.89 -2.07
C PHE A 92 -1.63 23.42 -1.87
N PRO A 93 -1.05 24.21 -2.80
CA PRO A 93 -0.32 23.78 -3.99
C PRO A 93 1.09 23.26 -3.67
N LYS A 94 1.58 22.32 -4.48
CA LYS A 94 2.95 21.83 -4.39
C LYS A 94 3.78 22.35 -5.55
N THR A 95 4.77 23.19 -5.26
CA THR A 95 5.74 23.69 -6.25
C THR A 95 6.96 22.77 -6.29
N VAL A 96 7.36 22.37 -7.49
CA VAL A 96 8.50 21.51 -7.82
C VAL A 96 9.47 22.32 -8.68
N PRO A 97 10.66 22.68 -8.17
CA PRO A 97 11.67 23.36 -8.97
C PRO A 97 12.17 22.51 -10.14
N ALA A 98 12.59 23.14 -11.23
CA ALA A 98 13.23 22.48 -12.36
C ALA A 98 14.54 21.77 -11.93
N GLY A 99 14.79 20.58 -12.49
CA GLY A 99 15.97 19.76 -12.18
C GLY A 99 16.00 19.14 -10.78
N SER A 100 14.89 19.19 -10.04
CA SER A 100 14.81 18.64 -8.68
C SER A 100 14.49 17.14 -8.67
N THR A 101 14.54 16.53 -7.48
CA THR A 101 14.22 15.10 -7.28
C THR A 101 13.09 14.93 -6.26
N PRO A 102 12.39 13.78 -6.24
CA PRO A 102 11.40 13.49 -5.18
C PRO A 102 12.00 13.64 -3.77
N GLN A 103 13.19 13.08 -3.54
CA GLN A 103 13.95 13.23 -2.28
C GLN A 103 14.23 14.70 -1.94
N GLY A 104 14.71 15.50 -2.89
CA GLY A 104 15.03 16.91 -2.68
C GLY A 104 13.82 17.84 -2.51
N THR A 105 12.59 17.33 -2.70
CA THR A 105 11.35 18.12 -2.65
C THR A 105 10.33 17.59 -1.65
N GLY A 106 10.75 16.80 -0.66
CA GLY A 106 9.89 16.35 0.45
C GLY A 106 9.99 14.86 0.74
N GLY A 107 10.69 14.08 -0.08
CA GLY A 107 10.82 12.64 0.13
C GLY A 107 9.61 11.85 -0.36
N VAL A 108 9.73 10.52 -0.25
CA VAL A 108 8.68 9.56 -0.62
C VAL A 108 8.09 8.99 0.66
N GLY A 109 6.76 9.00 0.79
CA GLY A 109 6.05 8.54 1.98
C GLY A 109 4.70 9.21 2.19
N ALA A 110 4.05 8.89 3.30
CA ALA A 110 2.76 9.48 3.67
C ALA A 110 2.88 11.01 3.81
N GLY A 111 1.94 11.76 3.21
CA GLY A 111 1.96 13.22 3.19
C GLY A 111 3.03 13.82 2.27
N SER A 112 3.75 13.00 1.51
CA SER A 112 4.84 13.40 0.61
C SER A 112 4.63 12.80 -0.78
N TRP A 113 5.70 12.54 -1.54
CA TRP A 113 5.56 11.89 -2.85
C TRP A 113 5.13 10.43 -2.71
N ALA A 114 4.22 9.99 -3.57
CA ALA A 114 3.84 8.60 -3.72
C ALA A 114 3.95 8.19 -5.19
N TYR A 115 4.56 7.03 -5.44
CA TYR A 115 4.58 6.43 -6.78
C TYR A 115 3.19 5.88 -7.11
N THR A 116 2.73 6.10 -8.34
CA THR A 116 1.44 5.55 -8.80
C THR A 116 1.56 4.09 -9.28
N SER A 117 2.78 3.59 -9.44
CA SER A 117 3.08 2.19 -9.73
C SER A 117 3.86 1.55 -8.59
N ASP A 118 3.74 0.23 -8.47
CA ASP A 118 4.48 -0.59 -7.50
C ASP A 118 5.87 -1.01 -8.00
N ALA A 119 6.28 -0.56 -9.19
CA ALA A 119 7.57 -0.94 -9.80
C ALA A 119 8.76 -0.54 -8.92
N ILE A 120 8.73 0.67 -8.34
CA ILE A 120 9.78 1.11 -7.41
C ILE A 120 9.75 0.27 -6.13
N ILE A 121 8.57 -0.01 -5.58
CA ILE A 121 8.44 -0.83 -4.36
C ILE A 121 9.06 -2.21 -4.60
N ARG A 122 8.76 -2.86 -5.74
CA ARG A 122 9.38 -4.15 -6.09
C ARG A 122 10.90 -4.03 -6.25
N GLN A 123 11.38 -2.97 -6.89
CA GLN A 123 12.82 -2.72 -7.05
C GLN A 123 13.51 -2.55 -5.69
N THR A 124 12.95 -1.73 -4.79
CA THR A 124 13.54 -1.48 -3.47
C THR A 124 13.49 -2.71 -2.58
N LEU A 125 12.38 -3.46 -2.59
CA LEU A 125 12.26 -4.69 -1.81
C LEU A 125 13.16 -5.82 -2.30
N THR A 126 13.59 -5.80 -3.57
CA THR A 126 14.53 -6.79 -4.14
C THR A 126 15.99 -6.37 -3.98
N SER A 127 16.26 -5.12 -3.57
CA SER A 127 17.63 -4.63 -3.36
C SER A 127 18.27 -5.21 -2.10
N ASP A 128 19.58 -5.04 -1.95
CA ASP A 128 20.32 -5.44 -0.74
C ASP A 128 19.82 -4.73 0.52
N GLU A 129 19.20 -3.56 0.38
CA GLU A 129 18.59 -2.79 1.46
C GLU A 129 17.12 -3.18 1.71
N GLY A 130 16.54 -4.09 0.92
CA GLY A 130 15.12 -4.43 0.96
C GLY A 130 14.64 -4.88 2.34
N GLN A 131 15.48 -5.61 3.08
CA GLN A 131 15.18 -6.04 4.45
C GLN A 131 15.03 -4.88 5.43
N LEU A 132 15.70 -3.73 5.20
CA LEU A 132 15.58 -2.53 6.04
C LEU A 132 14.21 -1.85 5.89
N LEU A 133 13.49 -2.17 4.81
CA LEU A 133 12.16 -1.63 4.51
C LEU A 133 11.03 -2.55 5.02
N ILE A 134 11.36 -3.75 5.50
CA ILE A 134 10.41 -4.69 6.07
C ILE A 134 10.32 -4.47 7.59
N GLY A 135 9.12 -4.19 8.09
CA GLY A 135 8.87 -4.05 9.52
C GLY A 135 9.14 -5.35 10.29
N SER A 136 9.54 -5.19 11.55
CA SER A 136 9.86 -6.28 12.48
C SER A 136 9.28 -5.97 13.86
N PRO A 137 8.79 -6.95 14.63
CA PRO A 137 8.34 -6.73 16.01
C PRO A 137 9.54 -6.32 16.88
N LEU A 138 9.31 -5.43 17.85
CA LEU A 138 10.40 -4.83 18.64
C LEU A 138 11.02 -5.87 19.58
N HIS A 139 10.19 -6.73 20.17
CA HIS A 139 10.59 -7.78 21.12
C HIS A 139 9.62 -8.96 21.12
N MET A 140 9.91 -10.04 21.85
CA MET A 140 9.14 -11.29 21.78
C MET A 140 7.65 -11.13 22.14
N GLU A 141 7.30 -10.23 23.07
CA GLU A 141 5.90 -10.02 23.48
C GLU A 141 5.02 -9.48 22.34
N ASP A 142 5.59 -8.77 21.36
CA ASP A 142 4.82 -8.25 20.22
C ASP A 142 4.31 -9.38 19.32
N LEU A 143 4.93 -10.56 19.37
CA LEU A 143 4.49 -11.75 18.63
C LEU A 143 3.09 -12.20 19.04
N ARG A 144 2.65 -11.88 20.27
CA ARG A 144 1.29 -12.19 20.74
C ARG A 144 0.21 -11.52 19.89
N GLY A 145 0.50 -10.33 19.35
CA GLY A 145 -0.41 -9.58 18.49
C GLY A 145 -0.43 -10.05 17.04
N ILE A 146 0.44 -11.00 16.66
CA ILE A 146 0.61 -11.45 15.28
C ILE A 146 0.00 -12.84 15.16
N TYR A 147 -1.04 -12.94 14.32
CA TYR A 147 -1.62 -14.22 13.93
C TYR A 147 -1.02 -14.70 12.61
N PRO A 148 -0.20 -15.77 12.63
CA PRO A 148 0.43 -16.30 11.44
C PRO A 148 -0.44 -17.29 10.67
N GLY A 149 -0.21 -17.36 9.35
CA GLY A 149 -0.58 -18.53 8.58
C GLY A 149 0.36 -19.72 8.86
N VAL A 150 0.10 -20.86 8.21
CA VAL A 150 0.93 -22.06 8.37
C VAL A 150 2.36 -21.76 7.91
N SER A 151 3.37 -22.15 8.70
CA SER A 151 4.81 -22.02 8.40
C SER A 151 5.35 -20.58 8.26
N CYS A 152 4.72 -19.60 8.90
CA CYS A 152 5.27 -18.24 8.91
C CYS A 152 6.58 -18.15 9.70
N ARG A 153 7.44 -17.23 9.27
CA ARG A 153 8.71 -16.89 9.92
C ARG A 153 8.82 -15.39 10.09
N ILE A 154 9.35 -14.94 11.22
CA ILE A 154 9.56 -13.52 11.50
C ILE A 154 10.80 -13.35 12.37
N LYS A 155 11.46 -12.19 12.28
CA LYS A 155 12.58 -11.82 13.16
C LYS A 155 12.14 -10.70 14.08
N THR A 156 12.54 -10.74 15.35
CA THR A 156 12.38 -9.64 16.32
C THR A 156 13.64 -8.79 16.42
N LEU A 157 13.52 -7.51 16.78
CA LEU A 157 14.68 -6.62 16.98
C LEU A 157 15.44 -6.88 18.28
N GLY A 158 14.82 -7.57 19.23
CA GLY A 158 15.40 -7.99 20.51
C GLY A 158 14.54 -9.03 21.22
N ALA A 159 14.93 -9.38 22.45
CA ALA A 159 14.22 -10.34 23.28
C ALA A 159 13.19 -9.65 24.18
N MET A 160 13.63 -8.71 25.01
CA MET A 160 12.82 -7.93 25.95
C MET A 160 12.69 -6.46 25.53
N TRP A 161 13.76 -5.92 24.93
CA TRP A 161 13.81 -4.55 24.44
C TRP A 161 14.35 -4.56 23.00
N PRO A 162 13.96 -3.61 22.14
CA PRO A 162 14.58 -3.51 20.83
C PRO A 162 16.09 -3.32 20.99
N HIS A 163 16.88 -4.11 20.26
CA HIS A 163 18.34 -4.05 20.23
C HIS A 163 19.07 -4.41 21.53
N ASP A 164 18.47 -5.23 22.39
CA ASP A 164 19.12 -5.79 23.59
C ASP A 164 20.11 -6.94 23.31
N GLY A 165 20.40 -7.20 22.02
CA GLY A 165 21.23 -8.33 21.58
C GLY A 165 20.50 -9.68 21.64
N GLY A 166 19.22 -9.71 22.00
CA GLY A 166 18.38 -10.90 22.05
C GLY A 166 17.47 -11.06 20.81
N ALA A 167 17.86 -10.49 19.66
CA ALA A 167 17.11 -10.63 18.43
C ALA A 167 16.94 -12.11 18.06
N GLY A 168 15.72 -12.54 17.78
CA GLY A 168 15.39 -13.95 17.52
C GLY A 168 14.70 -14.12 16.18
N GLU A 169 14.97 -15.24 15.50
CA GLU A 169 14.11 -15.71 14.42
C GLU A 169 13.06 -16.66 14.98
N TRP A 170 11.80 -16.48 14.62
CA TRP A 170 10.65 -17.19 15.18
C TRP A 170 9.90 -17.88 14.06
N TRP A 171 9.56 -19.15 14.27
CA TRP A 171 8.78 -19.96 13.35
C TRP A 171 7.46 -20.32 14.00
N PHE A 172 6.36 -20.16 13.29
CA PHE A 172 5.07 -20.57 13.83
C PHE A 172 4.85 -22.07 13.67
N ASP A 173 4.57 -22.74 14.79
CA ASP A 173 4.11 -24.13 14.81
C ASP A 173 2.58 -24.14 15.02
N PRO A 174 1.81 -24.68 14.07
CA PRO A 174 0.36 -24.73 14.17
C PRO A 174 -0.17 -25.86 15.08
N SER A 175 0.70 -26.75 15.57
CA SER A 175 0.31 -27.85 16.47
C SER A 175 0.03 -27.31 17.88
N ASP A 176 -0.61 -28.10 18.75
CA ASP A 176 -0.83 -27.69 20.14
C ASP A 176 0.51 -27.55 20.88
N MET A 177 0.81 -26.32 21.28
CA MET A 177 2.03 -25.94 22.00
C MET A 177 1.73 -25.49 23.43
N SER A 178 0.51 -25.71 23.95
CA SER A 178 0.06 -25.16 25.24
C SER A 178 0.98 -25.53 26.41
N GLU A 179 1.46 -26.76 26.44
CA GLU A 179 2.41 -27.22 27.46
C GLU A 179 3.74 -26.47 27.36
N LEU A 180 4.31 -26.37 26.16
CA LEU A 180 5.57 -25.69 25.92
C LEU A 180 5.48 -24.18 26.16
N VAL A 181 4.35 -23.55 25.86
CA VAL A 181 4.07 -22.15 26.21
C VAL A 181 4.03 -21.95 27.72
N SER A 182 3.42 -22.88 28.46
CA SER A 182 3.36 -22.84 29.92
C SER A 182 4.73 -23.05 30.57
N THR A 183 5.49 -24.04 30.08
CA THR A 183 6.79 -24.41 30.64
C THR A 183 7.92 -23.47 30.23
N TYR A 184 7.88 -22.97 28.99
CA TYR A 184 8.94 -22.14 28.39
C TYR A 184 8.36 -20.89 27.72
N PRO A 185 7.78 -19.96 28.50
CA PRO A 185 7.04 -18.81 27.98
C PRO A 185 7.91 -17.77 27.25
N ARG A 186 9.24 -17.91 27.27
CA ARG A 186 10.18 -17.07 26.50
C ARG A 186 10.68 -17.74 25.22
N LEU A 187 10.36 -19.00 25.00
CA LEU A 187 10.72 -19.76 23.79
C LEU A 187 9.52 -20.09 22.93
N PHE A 188 8.33 -20.09 23.53
CA PHE A 188 7.07 -20.35 22.88
C PHE A 188 6.09 -19.23 23.23
N ILE A 189 5.77 -18.40 22.24
CA ILE A 189 4.86 -17.28 22.40
C ILE A 189 3.54 -17.59 21.70
N ALA A 190 2.49 -17.84 22.49
CA ALA A 190 1.14 -18.01 21.96
C ALA A 190 0.57 -16.66 21.50
N PRO A 191 0.03 -16.57 20.26
CA PRO A 191 -0.81 -15.45 19.84
C PRO A 191 -2.00 -15.26 20.78
N THR A 192 -2.42 -14.02 21.01
CA THR A 192 -3.59 -13.71 21.85
C THR A 192 -4.90 -14.20 21.22
N ILE A 193 -4.92 -14.35 19.90
CA ILE A 193 -6.07 -14.85 19.16
C ILE A 193 -5.63 -16.12 18.43
N ASP A 194 -6.34 -17.22 18.67
CA ASP A 194 -6.21 -18.45 17.91
C ASP A 194 -7.56 -18.85 17.28
N PRO A 195 -7.84 -18.40 16.04
CA PRO A 195 -9.01 -18.80 15.28
C PRO A 195 -9.06 -20.30 14.95
N SER A 196 -7.93 -21.01 14.99
CA SER A 196 -7.88 -22.46 14.71
C SER A 196 -8.33 -23.30 15.91
N GLY A 197 -8.18 -22.77 17.13
CA GLY A 197 -8.46 -23.45 18.39
C GLY A 197 -7.50 -24.59 18.73
N VAL A 198 -6.40 -24.75 17.98
CA VAL A 198 -5.40 -25.81 18.15
C VAL A 198 -4.34 -25.43 19.19
N SER A 199 -4.22 -24.16 19.55
CA SER A 199 -3.22 -23.58 20.46
C SER A 199 -1.79 -23.60 19.90
N GLY A 200 -1.64 -23.20 18.64
CA GLY A 200 -0.34 -22.97 18.00
C GLY A 200 0.47 -21.83 18.63
N ALA A 201 1.79 -21.86 18.48
CA ALA A 201 2.68 -20.86 19.06
C ALA A 201 3.86 -20.50 18.15
N TRP A 202 4.37 -19.28 18.33
CA TRP A 202 5.66 -18.87 17.80
C TRP A 202 6.77 -19.55 18.60
N ARG A 203 7.56 -20.39 17.92
CA ARG A 203 8.73 -21.05 18.49
C ARG A 203 10.00 -20.30 18.08
N LEU A 204 10.88 -20.02 19.01
CA LEU A 204 12.21 -19.50 18.71
C LEU A 204 12.99 -20.53 17.86
N ASN A 205 13.57 -20.10 16.75
CA ASN A 205 14.44 -20.93 15.93
C ASN A 205 15.80 -21.09 16.63
N MET A 206 16.06 -22.30 17.13
CA MET A 206 17.28 -22.68 17.83
C MET A 206 18.25 -23.48 16.95
N GLY A 207 18.13 -23.40 15.62
CA GLY A 207 18.94 -24.18 14.68
C GLY A 207 20.34 -23.62 14.36
N GLY A 208 20.72 -22.47 14.93
CA GLY A 208 22.05 -21.85 14.82
C GLY A 208 22.53 -21.32 16.19
N ASP A 209 23.70 -20.67 16.27
CA ASP A 209 24.26 -20.15 17.53
C ASP A 209 23.22 -19.32 18.32
N VAL A 210 22.74 -19.85 19.46
CA VAL A 210 21.76 -19.16 20.32
C VAL A 210 22.53 -18.51 21.47
N THR A 211 22.57 -17.19 21.50
CA THR A 211 23.15 -16.44 22.62
C THR A 211 22.21 -16.48 23.83
N LEU A 212 22.76 -16.40 25.04
CA LEU A 212 21.97 -16.31 26.28
C LEU A 212 20.98 -15.12 26.25
N SER A 213 21.36 -14.03 25.56
CA SER A 213 20.49 -12.86 25.35
C SER A 213 19.20 -13.19 24.59
N ALA A 214 19.19 -14.19 23.70
CA ALA A 214 18.00 -14.61 22.97
C ALA A 214 16.91 -15.21 23.89
N PHE A 215 17.29 -15.67 25.08
CA PHE A 215 16.36 -16.12 26.14
C PHE A 215 15.90 -14.97 27.07
N GLY A 216 16.27 -13.73 26.75
CA GLY A 216 16.08 -12.58 27.65
C GLY A 216 16.95 -12.65 28.91
N VAL A 217 17.99 -13.50 28.90
CA VAL A 217 18.90 -13.68 30.04
C VAL A 217 19.98 -12.61 29.94
N GLY A 218 19.83 -11.56 30.74
CA GLY A 218 20.91 -10.64 31.05
C GLY A 218 21.96 -11.31 31.94
N ILE A 219 23.19 -10.81 31.86
CA ILE A 219 24.31 -11.18 32.74
C ILE A 219 23.85 -11.39 34.21
N SER A 220 23.97 -12.64 34.65
CA SER A 220 24.12 -13.12 36.04
C SER A 220 22.91 -13.53 36.91
N THR A 221 21.64 -13.45 36.50
CA THR A 221 20.52 -13.87 37.40
C THR A 221 19.56 -14.94 36.89
N GLU A 222 19.65 -15.39 35.63
CA GLU A 222 18.65 -16.32 35.05
C GLU A 222 19.21 -17.64 34.47
N LEU A 223 20.38 -18.07 34.93
CA LEU A 223 20.97 -19.39 34.66
C LEU A 223 20.04 -20.61 34.90
N PRO A 224 19.12 -20.62 35.90
CA PRO A 224 18.29 -21.80 36.16
C PRO A 224 17.32 -22.16 35.03
N ALA A 225 16.75 -21.17 34.33
CA ALA A 225 15.81 -21.41 33.23
C ALA A 225 16.50 -22.03 32.01
N VAL A 226 17.72 -21.57 31.71
CA VAL A 226 18.56 -22.11 30.62
C VAL A 226 18.99 -23.54 30.93
N MET A 227 19.44 -23.80 32.17
CA MET A 227 19.83 -25.14 32.60
C MET A 227 18.66 -26.13 32.55
N THR A 228 17.46 -25.68 32.92
CA THR A 228 16.24 -26.51 32.86
C THR A 228 15.87 -26.90 31.42
N ALA A 229 15.98 -25.96 30.47
CA ALA A 229 15.72 -26.23 29.05
C ALA A 229 16.80 -27.13 28.40
N LEU A 230 18.05 -27.04 28.88
CA LEU A 230 19.14 -27.93 28.49
C LEU A 230 18.90 -29.37 28.98
N ASP A 231 18.55 -29.53 30.26
CA ASP A 231 18.28 -30.83 30.88
C ASP A 231 17.07 -31.53 30.25
N ALA A 232 16.09 -30.76 29.76
CA ALA A 232 14.93 -31.26 29.03
C ALA A 232 15.21 -31.64 27.57
N GLY A 233 16.44 -31.43 27.06
CA GLY A 233 16.84 -31.74 25.68
C GLY A 233 16.23 -30.83 24.62
N ILE A 234 15.69 -29.68 25.03
CA ILE A 234 15.03 -28.70 24.13
C ILE A 234 16.08 -27.83 23.41
N ILE A 235 17.21 -27.60 24.09
CA ILE A 235 18.35 -26.86 23.56
C ILE A 235 19.49 -27.85 23.33
N ASN A 236 20.15 -27.79 22.17
CA ASN A 236 21.37 -28.55 21.94
C ASN A 236 22.50 -27.96 22.81
N PRO A 237 23.15 -28.74 23.71
CA PRO A 237 24.24 -28.24 24.55
C PRO A 237 25.42 -27.66 23.76
N ASP A 238 25.63 -28.10 22.53
CA ASP A 238 26.74 -27.62 21.67
C ASP A 238 26.52 -26.20 21.11
N ILE A 239 25.37 -25.59 21.37
CA ILE A 239 24.98 -24.29 20.79
C ILE A 239 25.42 -23.07 21.63
N PHE A 240 25.88 -23.30 22.87
CA PHE A 240 26.33 -22.23 23.74
C PHE A 240 27.82 -21.93 23.50
N LEU A 241 28.10 -20.83 22.81
CA LEU A 241 29.43 -20.21 22.89
C LEU A 241 29.58 -19.57 24.27
N LEU A 242 30.48 -20.11 25.09
CA LEU A 242 30.96 -19.41 26.28
C LEU A 242 31.58 -18.09 25.81
N GLU A 243 30.93 -16.96 26.07
CA GLU A 243 31.59 -15.65 26.04
C GLU A 243 32.63 -15.59 27.18
N ASN A 244 33.76 -16.24 26.95
CA ASN A 244 34.99 -16.06 27.72
C ASN A 244 36.11 -15.77 26.72
N SER A 245 36.16 -14.51 26.27
CA SER A 245 37.41 -13.91 25.79
C SER A 245 37.49 -12.48 26.30
N GLY A 246 38.15 -12.34 27.44
CA GLY A 246 38.95 -11.14 27.71
C GLY A 246 40.30 -11.25 27.02
#